data_AF-Q5MB92-F1
#
_entry.id   AF-Q5MB92-F1
#
_cell.length_a   1.000
_cell.length_b   1.000
_cell.length_c   1.000
_cell.angle_alpha   90.00
_cell.angle_beta   90.00
_cell.angle_gamma   90.00
#
_symmetry.space_group_name_H-M   'P 1'
#
loop_
_entity.id
_entity.type
_entity.pdbx_description
1 polymer ?
#
loop_
_entity_poly.entity_id
_entity_poly.type
_entity_poly.pdbx_seq_one_letter_code
_entity_poly.pdbx_strand_id
1 'polypeptide(L)' 'NGRQDKVLRLKKALYGLKQAPRAWNNRIDKYFQQKGFTKCPYEHALYVKKKDGDILIVCLYVDEM' A
#
# COMPACT_ATOMS: atom_id res chain seq x y z
N ASN A 1 -35.41 -6.05 18.78
CA ASN A 1 -34.79 -7.40 18.95
C ASN A 1 -33.56 -7.55 18.05
N GLY A 2 -32.39 -7.09 18.50
CA GLY A 2 -31.12 -7.37 17.80
C GLY A 2 -30.54 -8.69 18.30
N ARG A 3 -30.32 -9.67 17.41
CA ARG A 3 -29.66 -10.94 17.78
C ARG A 3 -28.17 -10.67 18.00
N GLN A 4 -27.73 -10.75 19.25
CA GLN A 4 -26.39 -10.37 19.71
C GLN A 4 -25.25 -11.25 19.17
N ASP A 5 -25.55 -12.42 18.58
CA ASP A 5 -24.54 -13.39 18.13
C ASP A 5 -24.26 -13.40 16.62
N LYS A 6 -24.76 -12.41 15.87
CA LYS A 6 -24.51 -12.33 14.42
C LYS A 6 -23.34 -11.39 14.12
N VAL A 7 -22.18 -11.97 13.81
CA VAL A 7 -21.03 -11.24 13.26
C VAL A 7 -20.94 -11.42 11.75
N LEU A 8 -20.54 -10.36 11.03
CA LEU A 8 -20.31 -10.38 9.59
C LEU A 8 -18.81 -10.43 9.29
N ARG A 9 -18.37 -11.41 8.50
CA ARG A 9 -16.98 -11.50 8.01
C ARG A 9 -16.85 -10.73 6.70
N LEU A 10 -16.04 -9.66 6.72
CA LEU A 10 -15.70 -8.90 5.52
C LEU A 10 -14.81 -9.75 4.59
N LYS A 11 -15.22 -9.87 3.32
CA LYS A 11 -14.42 -10.54 2.27
C LYS A 11 -13.48 -9.58 1.53
N LYS A 12 -13.65 -8.27 1.72
CA LYS A 12 -12.82 -7.19 1.16
C LYS A 12 -12.62 -6.12 2.25
N ALA A 13 -11.52 -5.38 2.18
CA ALA A 13 -11.29 -4.26 3.08
C ALA A 13 -12.36 -3.18 2.84
N LEU A 14 -12.96 -2.68 3.93
CA LEU A 14 -13.77 -1.48 3.89
C LEU A 14 -12.85 -0.26 3.78
N TYR A 15 -13.20 0.68 2.90
CA TYR A 15 -12.59 2.00 2.90
C TYR A 15 -12.78 2.66 4.28
N GLY A 16 -11.79 3.40 4.75
CA GLY A 16 -11.81 4.05 6.07
C GLY A 16 -11.42 3.16 7.26
N LEU A 17 -11.15 1.86 7.07
CA LEU A 17 -10.51 1.08 8.13
C LEU A 17 -9.05 1.52 8.25
N LYS A 18 -8.59 2.01 9.41
CA LYS A 18 -7.17 2.38 9.65
C LYS A 18 -6.15 1.30 9.29
N GLN A 19 -6.57 0.02 9.29
CA GLN A 19 -5.72 -1.11 8.90
C GLN A 19 -5.55 -1.26 7.37
N ALA A 20 -6.50 -0.76 6.57
CA ALA A 20 -6.48 -0.92 5.12
C ALA A 20 -5.32 -0.14 4.45
N PRO A 21 -5.05 1.15 4.78
CA PRO A 21 -3.89 1.87 4.25
C PRO A 21 -2.56 1.22 4.64
N ARG A 22 -2.42 0.74 5.88
CA ARG A 22 -1.20 0.09 6.36
C ARG A 22 -0.94 -1.23 5.64
N ALA A 23 -1.98 -2.06 5.47
CA ALA A 23 -1.86 -3.33 4.75
C ALA A 23 -1.51 -3.10 3.26
N TRP A 24 -2.09 -2.07 2.63
CA TRP A 24 -1.77 -1.70 1.26
C TRP A 24 -0.32 -1.21 1.13
N ASN A 25 0.13 -0.32 2.02
CA ASN A 25 1.50 0.18 2.03
C ASN A 25 2.52 -0.96 2.18
N ASN A 26 2.29 -1.89 3.13
CA ASN A 26 3.17 -3.05 3.29
C ASN A 26 3.21 -3.95 2.06
N ARG A 27 2.07 -4.10 1.36
CA ARG A 27 1.97 -4.96 0.16
C ARG A 27 2.70 -4.33 -1.02
N ILE A 28 2.56 -3.02 -1.22
CA ILE A 28 3.18 -2.32 -2.33
C ILE A 28 4.69 -2.16 -2.13
N ASP A 29 5.12 -1.93 -0.89
CA ASP A 29 6.54 -1.86 -0.52
C ASP A 29 7.27 -3.17 -0.84
N LYS A 30 6.70 -4.30 -0.44
CA LYS A 30 7.23 -5.64 -0.79
C LYS A 30 7.28 -5.88 -2.29
N TYR A 31 6.23 -5.47 -3.02
CA TYR A 31 6.18 -5.63 -4.47
C TYR A 31 7.31 -4.84 -5.15
N PHE A 32 7.51 -3.59 -4.77
CA PHE A 32 8.55 -2.74 -5.35
C PHE A 32 9.96 -3.25 -5.01
N GLN A 33 10.20 -3.68 -3.78
CA GLN A 33 11.47 -4.31 -3.38
C GLN A 33 11.78 -5.56 -4.21
N GLN A 34 10.80 -6.46 -4.40
CA GLN A 34 10.96 -7.65 -5.25
C GLN A 34 11.24 -7.31 -6.72
N LYS A 35 10.78 -6.16 -7.19
CA LYS A 35 11.04 -5.67 -8.55
C LYS A 35 12.34 -4.87 -8.66
N GLY A 36 13.12 -4.75 -7.58
CA GLY A 36 14.41 -4.06 -7.55
C GLY A 36 14.29 -2.54 -7.47
N PHE A 37 13.18 -2.02 -6.95
CA PHE A 37 13.07 -0.61 -6.59
C PHE A 37 13.56 -0.39 -5.16
N THR A 38 14.16 0.77 -4.95
CA THR A 38 14.58 1.28 -3.65
C THR A 38 13.65 2.41 -3.23
N LYS A 39 13.17 2.35 -1.99
CA LYS A 39 12.33 3.40 -1.41
C LYS A 39 13.16 4.65 -1.13
N CYS A 40 12.59 5.83 -1.38
CA CYS A 40 13.23 7.09 -1.01
C CYS A 40 13.25 7.26 0.52
N PRO A 41 14.38 7.67 1.12
CA PRO A 41 14.45 7.91 2.57
C PRO A 41 13.68 9.15 3.02
N TYR A 42 13.47 10.12 2.14
CA TYR A 42 12.78 11.38 2.46
C TYR A 42 11.28 11.34 2.15
N GLU A 43 10.86 10.49 1.21
CA GLU A 43 9.48 10.41 0.73
C GLU A 43 8.99 8.97 0.72
N HIS A 44 8.07 8.64 1.63
CA HIS A 44 7.58 7.27 1.82
C HIS A 44 6.80 6.68 0.65
N ALA A 45 6.35 7.53 -0.28
CA ALA A 45 5.58 7.11 -1.44
C ALA A 45 6.39 7.13 -2.74
N LEU A 46 7.69 7.40 -2.65
CA LEU A 46 8.60 7.49 -3.80
C LEU A 46 9.50 6.25 -3.89
N TYR A 47 9.55 5.65 -5.07
CA TYR A 47 10.35 4.47 -5.38
C TYR A 47 11.21 4.73 -6.60
N VAL A 48 12.48 4.33 -6.54
CA VAL A 48 13.45 4.54 -7.62
C VAL A 48 14.09 3.22 -7.99
N LYS A 49 14.15 2.91 -9.28
CA LYS A 49 14.91 1.79 -9.82
C LYS A 49 15.92 2.31 -10.84
N LYS A 50 17.16 1.86 -10.72
CA LYS A 50 18.22 2.15 -11.68
C LYS A 50 18.59 0.86 -12.39
N LYS A 51 18.66 0.88 -13.71
CA LYS A 51 19.10 -0.27 -14.51
C LYS A 51 19.76 0.22 -15.78
N ASP A 52 20.99 -0.22 -16.05
CA ASP A 52 21.73 0.04 -17.29
C ASP A 52 21.81 1.52 -17.71
N GLY A 53 21.89 2.43 -16.74
CA GLY A 53 21.91 3.89 -16.97
C GLY A 53 20.53 4.55 -16.97
N ASP A 54 19.47 3.78 -17.11
CA ASP A 54 18.09 4.27 -17.02
C ASP A 54 17.63 4.39 -15.56
N ILE A 55 16.81 5.41 -15.31
CA ILE A 55 16.19 5.66 -14.01
C ILE A 55 14.68 5.64 -14.17
N LEU A 56 14.02 4.77 -13.39
CA LEU A 56 12.58 4.71 -13.29
C LEU A 56 12.13 5.19 -11.91
N ILE A 57 11.25 6.19 -11.90
CA ILE A 57 10.74 6.82 -10.67
C ILE A 57 9.23 6.57 -10.61
N VAL A 58 8.74 6.11 -9.45
CA VAL A 58 7.32 5.88 -9.19
C VAL A 58 6.93 6.66 -7.94
N CYS A 59 5.96 7.57 -8.09
CA CYS A 59 5.28 8.25 -6.99
C CYS A 59 3.91 7.64 -6.79
N LEU A 60 3.62 7.17 -5.58
CA LEU A 60 2.28 6.75 -5.20
C LEU A 60 1.59 7.91 -4.50
N TYR A 61 0.40 8.27 -4.96
CA TYR A 61 -0.49 9.17 -4.22
C TYR A 61 -1.71 8.38 -3.80
N VAL A 62 -2.01 8.39 -2.51
CA VAL A 62 -3.27 7.83 -1.99
C VAL A 62 -4.21 8.99 -1.83
N ASP A 63 -5.28 9.01 -2.63
CA ASP A 63 -6.33 10.01 -2.47
C ASP A 63 -7.24 9.57 -1.31
N GLU A 64 -7.26 10.35 -0.23
CA GLU A 64 -8.18 10.19 0.91
C GLU A 64 -9.40 11.11 0.73
N MET A 65 -10.10 11.05 -0.41
CA MET A 65 -11.44 11.66 -0.54
C MET A 65 -12.48 10.89 0.28
#